data_AF-A0A534ST35-F1
#
_entry.id   AF-A0A534ST35-F1
#
_cell.length_a   1.000
_cell.length_b   1.000
_cell.length_c   1.000
_cell.angle_alpha   90.00
_cell.angle_beta   90.00
_cell.angle_gamma   90.00
#
_symmetry.space_group_name_H-M   'P 1'
#
loop_
_entity.id
_entity.type
_entity.pdbx_description
1 polymer ?
#
loop_
_entity_poly.entity_id
_entity_poly.type
_entity_poly.pdbx_seq_one_letter_code
_entity_poly.pdbx_strand_id
1 'polypeptide(L)'
;QNGAPIRMVVPWKYGFKSIKSIVKVRFVETQPKTAWNTMQAQEYGFYSNVNPEVDHPRWSQATERRIGEFLRRKTLMFNGYGEQVASLYKGMDLKKYY
;
A
#
# COMPACT_ATOMS: atom_id res chain seq x y z
N GLN A 1 3.36 18.73 -7.40
CA GLN A 1 2.83 17.44 -7.93
C GLN A 1 3.34 16.22 -7.16
N ASN A 2 4.66 16.03 -7.04
CA ASN A 2 5.24 14.81 -6.44
C ASN A 2 5.41 14.83 -4.92
N GLY A 3 5.11 15.95 -4.24
CA GLY A 3 5.13 16.03 -2.77
C GLY A 3 6.42 16.60 -2.18
N ALA A 4 7.03 17.59 -2.84
CA ALA A 4 8.18 18.33 -2.32
C ALA A 4 7.86 19.06 -0.99
N PRO A 5 8.88 19.39 -0.16
CA PRO A 5 10.30 19.09 -0.34
C PRO A 5 10.66 17.65 0.02
N ILE A 6 9.89 17.01 0.90
CA ILE A 6 10.17 15.67 1.41
C ILE A 6 8.94 14.78 1.23
N ARG A 7 9.18 13.58 0.70
CA ARG A 7 8.17 12.54 0.49
C ARG A 7 8.67 11.19 0.96
N MET A 8 7.75 10.38 1.50
CA MET A 8 8.00 8.97 1.79
C MET A 8 7.68 8.10 0.57
N VAL A 9 8.46 7.02 0.39
CA VAL A 9 8.19 5.97 -0.59
C VAL A 9 8.30 4.62 0.10
N VAL A 10 7.26 3.80 0.01
CA VAL A 10 7.25 2.42 0.51
C VAL A 10 6.83 1.50 -0.64
N PRO A 11 7.78 0.90 -1.37
CA PRO A 11 7.54 0.39 -2.71
C PRO A 11 6.66 -0.87 -2.77
N TRP A 12 6.56 -1.62 -1.68
CA TRP A 12 5.72 -2.83 -1.59
C TRP A 12 4.28 -2.58 -1.11
N LYS A 13 3.92 -1.31 -0.87
CA LYS A 13 2.59 -0.88 -0.41
C LYS A 13 1.89 -0.04 -1.46
N TYR A 14 0.57 0.03 -1.37
CA TYR A 14 -0.20 0.93 -2.22
C TYR A 14 0.21 2.40 -2.01
N GLY A 15 0.12 3.19 -3.09
CA GLY A 15 0.70 4.54 -3.15
C GLY A 15 0.17 5.50 -2.09
N PHE A 16 -1.04 5.29 -1.56
CA PHE A 16 -1.61 6.13 -0.51
C PHE A 16 -0.89 6.03 0.84
N LYS A 17 -0.06 5.00 1.05
CA LYS A 17 0.83 4.92 2.21
C LYS A 17 2.06 5.82 2.08
N SER A 18 2.39 6.28 0.87
CA SER A 18 3.54 7.12 0.58
C SER A 18 3.17 8.61 0.67
N ILE A 19 3.14 9.14 1.90
CA ILE A 19 2.74 10.52 2.21
C ILE A 19 3.62 11.57 1.51
N LYS A 20 2.98 12.66 1.06
CA LYS A 20 3.60 13.79 0.36
C LYS A 20 3.83 14.96 1.32
N SER A 21 4.85 15.78 1.05
CA SER A 21 5.10 17.07 1.72
C SER A 21 5.12 16.95 3.25
N ILE A 22 5.99 16.07 3.76
CA ILE A 22 6.08 15.76 5.19
C ILE A 22 6.58 16.97 5.96
N VAL A 23 5.81 17.40 6.96
CA VAL A 23 6.17 18.51 7.87
C VAL A 23 6.48 18.05 9.30
N LYS A 24 6.08 16.83 9.67
CA LYS A 24 6.28 16.28 11.01
C LYS A 24 6.32 14.76 10.99
N VAL A 25 7.24 14.18 11.75
CA VAL A 25 7.31 12.76 12.07
C VAL A 25 7.21 12.61 13.59
N ARG A 26 6.37 11.68 14.06
CA ARG A 26 6.23 11.35 15.48
C ARG A 26 6.34 9.85 15.67
N PHE A 27 7.07 9.44 16.70
CA PHE A 27 7.04 8.07 17.19
C PHE A 27 5.96 7.99 18.26
N VAL A 28 5.06 7.02 18.13
CA VAL A 28 3.90 6.84 18.99
C VAL A 28 3.81 5.38 19.41
N GLU A 29 3.32 5.12 20.61
CA GLU A 29 3.21 3.78 21.17
C GLU A 29 2.09 2.95 20.52
N THR A 30 1.03 3.61 20.07
CA THR A 30 -0.16 2.96 19.48
C THR A 30 -0.29 3.25 17.99
N GLN A 31 -0.92 2.32 17.26
CA GLN A 31 -1.14 2.45 15.82
C GLN A 31 -1.94 3.73 15.49
N PRO A 32 -1.37 4.69 14.75
CA PRO A 32 -2.07 5.94 14.46
C PRO A 32 -3.16 5.74 13.39
N LYS A 33 -4.16 6.62 13.42
CA LYS A 33 -5.15 6.72 12.33
C LYS A 33 -4.47 7.17 11.03
N THR A 34 -4.95 6.68 9.89
CA THR A 34 -4.45 7.10 8.57
C THR A 34 -5.59 7.68 7.74
N ALA A 35 -5.29 8.62 6.85
CA ALA A 35 -6.31 9.40 6.14
C ALA A 35 -7.32 8.51 5.41
N TRP A 36 -6.85 7.62 4.53
CA TRP A 36 -7.72 6.72 3.76
C TRP A 36 -8.47 5.71 4.62
N ASN A 37 -7.82 5.16 5.65
CA ASN A 37 -8.48 4.24 6.58
C ASN A 37 -9.56 4.94 7.43
N THR A 38 -9.36 6.20 7.79
CA THR A 38 -10.37 7.00 8.51
C THR A 38 -11.54 7.36 7.60
N MET A 39 -11.27 7.63 6.32
CA MET A 39 -12.30 7.99 5.34
C MET A 39 -13.15 6.78 4.92
N GLN A 40 -12.53 5.62 4.69
CA GLN A 40 -13.21 4.45 4.16
C GLN A 40 -12.48 3.17 4.63
N ALA A 41 -12.66 2.81 5.91
CA ALA A 41 -11.96 1.69 6.55
C ALA A 41 -12.22 0.33 5.88
N GLN A 42 -13.37 0.17 5.20
CA GLN A 42 -13.72 -1.05 4.47
C GLN A 42 -12.94 -1.24 3.18
N GLU A 43 -12.33 -0.17 2.63
CA GLU A 43 -11.58 -0.21 1.37
C GLU A 43 -10.06 -0.14 1.57
N TYR A 44 -9.62 0.57 2.62
CA TYR A 44 -8.21 0.87 2.85
C TYR A 44 -7.83 0.51 4.28
N GLY A 45 -7.13 -0.60 4.46
CA GLY A 45 -6.57 -0.98 5.75
C GLY A 45 -5.33 -0.18 6.15
N PHE A 46 -4.74 -0.60 7.27
CA PHE A 46 -3.55 0.06 7.79
C PHE A 46 -2.27 -0.38 7.07
N TYR A 47 -2.09 -1.68 6.81
CA TYR A 47 -0.84 -2.20 6.25
C TYR A 47 -0.77 -2.02 4.74
N SER A 48 -1.84 -2.31 4.01
CA SER A 48 -1.99 -2.00 2.58
C SER A 48 -0.81 -2.41 1.74
N ASN A 49 -0.34 -3.64 1.99
CA ASN A 49 0.63 -4.33 1.16
C ASN A 49 -0.02 -4.61 -0.21
N VAL A 50 0.75 -4.45 -1.29
CA VAL A 50 0.27 -4.83 -2.61
C VAL A 50 0.08 -6.34 -2.64
N ASN A 51 -1.15 -6.77 -2.88
CA ASN A 51 -1.53 -8.18 -2.86
C ASN A 51 -2.53 -8.47 -4.00
N PRO A 52 -2.13 -9.23 -5.03
CA PRO A 52 -3.00 -9.56 -6.17
C PRO A 52 -4.13 -10.53 -5.82
N GLU A 53 -4.07 -11.19 -4.66
CA GLU A 53 -5.06 -12.18 -4.19
C GLU A 53 -6.16 -11.56 -3.32
N VAL A 54 -6.06 -10.25 -3.04
CA VAL A 54 -7.04 -9.51 -2.24
C VAL A 54 -7.53 -8.34 -3.07
N ASP A 55 -8.75 -8.47 -3.57
CA ASP A 55 -9.39 -7.45 -4.37
C ASP A 55 -9.87 -6.28 -3.53
N HIS A 56 -9.91 -5.10 -4.15
CA HIS A 56 -10.59 -3.96 -3.59
C HIS A 56 -12.11 -4.18 -3.72
N PRO A 57 -12.96 -3.67 -2.79
CA PRO A 57 -14.42 -3.88 -2.85
C PRO A 57 -15.10 -3.51 -4.18
N ARG A 58 -14.46 -2.64 -4.96
CA ARG A 58 -14.98 -2.11 -6.23
C ARG A 58 -14.25 -2.58 -7.49
N TRP A 59 -13.09 -3.24 -7.37
CA TRP A 59 -12.33 -3.71 -8.53
C TRP A 59 -11.29 -4.76 -8.16
N SER A 60 -10.90 -5.59 -9.13
CA SER A 60 -9.84 -6.57 -8.91
C SER A 60 -8.45 -5.95 -8.90
N GLN A 61 -7.59 -6.44 -7.99
CA GLN A 61 -6.18 -6.07 -7.88
C GLN A 61 -5.24 -7.04 -8.61
N ALA A 62 -5.77 -8.11 -9.22
CA ALA A 62 -4.97 -9.14 -9.88
C ALA A 62 -4.17 -8.62 -11.09
N THR A 63 -4.62 -7.53 -11.71
CA THR A 63 -3.91 -6.89 -12.84
C THR A 63 -3.80 -5.39 -12.67
N GLU A 64 -2.75 -4.81 -13.23
CA GLU A 64 -2.48 -3.38 -13.22
C GLU A 64 -2.17 -2.86 -14.62
N ARG A 65 -2.30 -1.54 -14.81
CA ARG A 65 -1.87 -0.84 -16.02
C ARG A 65 -0.66 0.01 -15.68
N ARG A 66 0.52 -0.38 -16.16
CA ARG A 66 1.70 0.46 -16.03
C ARG A 66 1.57 1.68 -16.93
N ILE A 67 1.84 2.86 -16.38
CA ILE A 67 1.82 4.10 -17.17
C ILE A 67 2.92 4.01 -18.25
N GLY A 68 2.53 4.24 -19.50
CA GLY A 68 3.38 4.05 -20.67
C GLY A 68 3.16 2.73 -21.42
N GLU A 69 2.39 1.79 -20.86
CA GLU A 69 2.03 0.52 -21.53
C GLU A 69 0.55 0.55 -22.00
N PHE A 70 0.30 -0.05 -23.17
CA PHE A 70 -1.05 -0.18 -23.73
C PHE A 70 -1.85 -1.32 -23.10
N LEU A 71 -1.18 -2.45 -22.84
CA LEU A 71 -1.80 -3.64 -22.26
C LEU A 71 -1.71 -3.62 -20.72
N ARG A 72 -2.58 -4.43 -20.09
CA ARG A 72 -2.49 -4.71 -18.65
C ARG A 72 -1.49 -5.83 -18.39
N ARG A 73 -0.93 -5.86 -17.19
CA ARG A 73 -0.04 -6.92 -16.70
C ARG A 73 -0.52 -7.45 -15.36
N LYS A 74 -0.04 -8.63 -14.96
CA LYS A 74 -0.33 -9.20 -13.64
C LYS A 74 0.35 -8.36 -12.56
N THR A 75 -0.39 -8.07 -11.49
CA THR A 75 0.16 -7.42 -10.29
C THR A 75 1.01 -8.43 -9.54
N LEU A 76 2.18 -8.01 -9.06
CA LEU A 76 3.07 -8.87 -8.28
C LEU A 76 2.79 -8.74 -6.78
N MET A 77 2.89 -9.85 -6.04
CA MET A 77 2.83 -9.85 -4.59
C MET A 77 3.94 -8.94 -4.02
N PHE A 78 3.60 -8.12 -3.02
CA PHE A 78 4.48 -7.07 -2.46
C PHE A 78 5.10 -6.17 -3.54
N ASN A 79 4.40 -5.99 -4.68
CA ASN A 79 4.89 -5.24 -5.83
C ASN A 79 6.27 -5.74 -6.34
N GLY A 80 6.55 -7.04 -6.21
CA GLY A 80 7.82 -7.66 -6.61
C GLY A 80 8.90 -7.67 -5.53
N TYR A 81 8.65 -7.13 -4.34
CA TYR A 81 9.62 -7.08 -3.24
C TYR A 81 9.44 -8.21 -2.21
N GLY A 82 8.81 -9.32 -2.61
CA GLY A 82 8.43 -10.39 -1.70
C GLY A 82 9.62 -10.98 -0.93
N GLU A 83 10.73 -11.24 -1.60
CA GLU A 83 11.94 -11.80 -0.99
C GLU A 83 12.53 -10.91 0.10
N GLN A 84 12.35 -9.59 -0.02
CA GLN A 84 12.93 -8.60 0.89
C GLN A 84 12.01 -8.31 2.09
N VAL A 85 10.69 -8.40 1.92
CA VAL A 85 9.73 -7.88 2.92
C VAL A 85 8.78 -8.92 3.50
N ALA A 86 8.65 -10.11 2.88
CA ALA A 86 7.68 -11.10 3.34
C ALA A 86 7.93 -11.56 4.78
N SER A 87 9.20 -11.61 5.20
CA SER A 87 9.59 -11.98 6.58
C SER A 87 8.98 -11.08 7.64
N LEU A 88 8.76 -9.79 7.34
CA LEU A 88 8.17 -8.81 8.26
C LEU A 88 6.70 -9.08 8.58
N TYR A 89 6.02 -9.86 7.74
CA TYR A 89 4.58 -10.14 7.86
C TYR A 89 4.28 -11.62 8.13
N LYS A 90 5.30 -12.41 8.44
CA LYS A 90 5.14 -13.85 8.69
C LYS A 90 4.17 -14.09 9.84
N GLY A 91 3.16 -14.94 9.59
CA GLY A 91 2.12 -15.26 10.59
C GLY A 91 0.99 -14.23 10.69
N MET A 92 1.02 -13.15 9.91
CA MET A 92 -0.11 -12.22 9.81
C MET A 92 -1.12 -12.66 8.76
N ASP A 93 -2.40 -12.41 9.03
CA ASP A 93 -3.46 -12.54 8.02
C ASP A 93 -3.44 -11.33 7.08
N LEU A 94 -2.77 -11.48 5.95
CA LEU A 94 -2.64 -10.42 4.95
C LEU A 94 -3.96 -10.04 4.26
N LYS A 95 -5.02 -10.87 4.36
CA LYS A 95 -6.35 -10.53 3.84
C LYS A 95 -7.10 -9.63 4.81
N LYS A 96 -7.00 -9.91 6.12
CA LYS A 96 -7.59 -9.10 7.19
C LYS A 96 -6.95 -7.71 7.32
N TYR A 97 -5.67 -7.59 6.95
CA TYR A 97 -4.87 -6.38 7.15
C TYR A 97 -4.58 -5.56 5.88
N TYR A 98 -5.28 -5.87 4.78
CA TYR A 98 -5.20 -5.17 3.49
C TYR A 98 -5.66 -3.70 3.58
#